data_AF-A0A9D7ND17-F1
#
_entry.id   AF-A0A9D7ND17-F1
#
_cell.length_a   1.000
_cell.length_b   1.000
_cell.length_c   1.000
_cell.angle_alpha   90.00
_cell.angle_beta   90.00
_cell.angle_gamma   90.00
#
_symmetry.space_group_name_H-M   'P 1'
#
loop_
_entity.id
_entity.type
_entity.pdbx_description
1 polymer ?
#
loop_
_entity_poly.entity_id
_entity_poly.type
_entity_poly.pdbx_seq_one_letter_code
_entity_poly.pdbx_strand_id
1 'polypeptide(L)'
;MNSRIIKVAFSTFVGIYLTLIVFNNITDYGSNFQFVIQVTSMEDTFAFQANQWRSINNPILHHIFYISIIALELTVCSLCLFGAYKMATHLKADQEQFKRAKMVSTLGYALGIGLWFFVFAAIAGEWFLMWQSEEWNAQDTAFSLTCIFLLFLIFHTQENE
;
A
#
# COMPACT_ATOMS: atom_id res chain seq x y z
N MET A 1 4.36 24.95 14.46
CA MET A 1 3.23 25.20 13.49
C MET A 1 3.56 24.70 12.07
N ASN A 2 4.78 24.93 11.57
CA ASN A 2 5.21 24.45 10.25
C ASN A 2 5.14 22.91 10.10
N SER A 3 5.53 22.18 11.15
CA SER A 3 5.49 20.71 11.20
C SER A 3 4.08 20.13 11.01
N ARG A 4 3.05 20.76 11.60
CA ARG A 4 1.64 20.32 11.51
C ARG A 4 1.08 20.46 10.09
N ILE A 5 1.39 21.55 9.41
CA ILE A 5 0.94 21.80 8.03
C ILE A 5 1.62 20.81 7.07
N ILE A 6 2.91 20.54 7.26
CA ILE A 6 3.63 19.54 6.44
C ILE A 6 3.04 18.14 6.64
N LYS A 7 2.68 17.76 7.88
CA LYS A 7 2.00 16.49 8.16
C LYS A 7 0.65 16.39 7.42
N VAL A 8 -0.15 17.45 7.44
CA VAL A 8 -1.40 17.52 6.64
C VAL A 8 -1.09 17.32 5.15
N ALA A 9 -0.15 18.09 4.61
CA ALA A 9 0.20 18.04 3.19
C ALA A 9 0.64 16.63 2.76
N PHE A 10 1.55 15.99 3.51
CA PHE A 10 2.02 14.65 3.19
C PHE A 10 0.93 13.59 3.27
N SER A 11 0.01 13.69 4.24
CA SER A 11 -1.15 12.78 4.30
C SER A 11 -2.10 12.99 3.12
N THR A 12 -2.30 14.23 2.69
CA THR A 12 -3.06 14.54 1.47
C THR A 12 -2.39 13.98 0.23
N PHE A 13 -1.07 14.16 0.06
CA PHE A 13 -0.35 13.67 -1.11
C PHE A 13 -0.40 12.16 -1.24
N VAL A 14 -0.17 11.43 -0.14
CA VAL A 14 -0.29 9.97 -0.12
C VAL A 14 -1.73 9.52 -0.40
N GLY A 15 -2.71 10.21 0.18
CA GLY A 15 -4.11 9.96 -0.09
C GLY A 15 -4.49 10.11 -1.57
N ILE A 16 -4.04 11.20 -2.22
CA ILE A 16 -4.27 11.44 -3.65
C ILE A 16 -3.54 10.39 -4.49
N TYR A 17 -2.27 10.11 -4.19
CA TYR A 17 -1.48 9.09 -4.89
C TYR A 17 -2.19 7.73 -4.91
N LEU A 18 -2.64 7.24 -3.75
CA LEU A 18 -3.36 5.97 -3.70
C LEU A 18 -4.77 6.05 -4.30
N THR A 19 -5.42 7.22 -4.28
CA THR A 19 -6.70 7.40 -4.99
C THR A 19 -6.51 7.18 -6.50
N LEU A 20 -5.41 7.66 -7.08
CA LEU A 20 -5.08 7.41 -8.48
C LEU A 20 -4.79 5.93 -8.76
N ILE A 21 -4.09 5.25 -7.84
CA ILE A 21 -3.86 3.80 -7.96
C ILE A 21 -5.18 3.03 -7.93
N VAL A 22 -6.04 3.28 -6.93
CA VAL A 22 -7.35 2.65 -6.82
C VAL A 22 -8.20 2.92 -8.07
N PHE A 23 -8.20 4.17 -8.55
CA PHE A 23 -8.91 4.54 -9.76
C PHE A 23 -8.44 3.69 -10.95
N ASN A 24 -7.13 3.62 -11.20
CA ASN A 24 -6.56 2.82 -12.28
C ASN A 24 -6.89 1.33 -12.12
N ASN A 25 -6.78 0.78 -10.91
CA ASN A 25 -7.07 -0.63 -10.64
C ASN A 25 -8.55 -1.00 -10.87
N ILE A 26 -9.47 -0.04 -10.72
CA ILE A 26 -10.89 -0.23 -11.00
C ILE A 26 -11.20 -0.02 -12.49
N THR A 27 -10.68 1.05 -13.11
CA THR A 27 -11.03 1.41 -14.49
C THR A 27 -10.30 0.59 -15.54
N ASP A 28 -9.05 0.22 -15.27
CA ASP A 28 -8.25 -0.71 -16.07
C ASP A 28 -8.02 -2.00 -15.28
N TYR A 29 -9.12 -2.65 -14.91
CA TYR A 29 -9.10 -3.86 -14.10
C TYR A 29 -8.26 -4.97 -14.76
N GLY A 30 -8.35 -5.11 -16.09
CA GLY A 30 -7.73 -6.21 -16.84
C GLY A 30 -6.21 -6.24 -16.71
N SER A 31 -5.53 -5.11 -16.91
CA SER A 31 -4.06 -5.04 -16.94
C SER A 31 -3.44 -5.48 -15.62
N ASN A 32 -3.89 -4.91 -14.51
CA ASN A 32 -3.36 -5.23 -13.18
C ASN A 32 -3.92 -6.55 -12.62
N PHE A 33 -5.09 -7.00 -13.09
CA PHE A 33 -5.57 -8.35 -12.79
C PHE A 33 -4.68 -9.42 -13.42
N GLN A 34 -4.20 -9.22 -14.65
CA GLN A 34 -3.22 -10.13 -15.27
C GLN A 34 -1.95 -10.25 -14.43
N PHE A 35 -1.47 -9.15 -13.84
CA PHE A 35 -0.33 -9.20 -12.92
C PHE A 35 -0.58 -10.15 -11.74
N VAL A 36 -1.76 -10.09 -11.11
CA VAL A 36 -2.13 -11.01 -10.02
C VAL A 36 -2.20 -12.45 -10.50
N ILE A 37 -2.76 -12.71 -11.70
CA ILE A 37 -2.80 -14.04 -12.28
C ILE A 37 -1.39 -14.60 -12.44
N GLN A 38 -0.50 -13.87 -13.11
CA GLN A 38 0.85 -14.33 -13.46
C GLN A 38 1.70 -14.58 -12.22
N VAL A 39 1.62 -13.69 -11.23
CA VAL A 39 2.31 -13.89 -9.95
C VAL A 39 1.77 -15.12 -9.23
N THR A 40 0.46 -15.25 -9.07
CA THR A 40 -0.12 -16.33 -8.25
C THR A 40 -0.15 -17.69 -8.94
N SER A 41 -0.17 -17.74 -10.28
CA SER A 41 -0.04 -18.97 -11.06
C SER A 41 1.40 -19.50 -11.07
N MET A 42 2.39 -18.62 -10.84
CA MET A 42 3.81 -18.94 -10.84
C MET A 42 4.30 -19.54 -12.17
N GLU A 43 3.63 -19.25 -13.29
CA GLU A 43 3.99 -19.81 -14.61
C GLU A 43 5.33 -19.28 -15.12
N ASP A 44 5.65 -18.01 -14.85
CA ASP A 44 6.93 -17.37 -15.19
C ASP A 44 7.90 -17.39 -14.00
N THR A 45 8.16 -18.58 -13.46
CA THR A 45 9.18 -18.82 -12.42
C THR A 45 10.20 -19.83 -12.92
N PHE A 46 11.33 -19.97 -12.24
CA PHE A 46 12.37 -20.91 -12.67
C PHE A 46 11.78 -22.32 -12.82
N ALA A 47 11.99 -22.93 -13.98
CA ALA A 47 11.31 -24.15 -14.45
C ALA A 47 11.46 -25.41 -13.57
N PHE A 48 12.17 -25.34 -12.43
CA PHE A 48 12.49 -26.45 -11.54
C PHE A 48 11.53 -26.54 -10.33
N GLN A 49 10.26 -26.84 -10.64
CA GLN A 49 9.14 -27.49 -9.92
C GLN A 49 9.05 -27.65 -8.38
N ALA A 50 10.05 -27.38 -7.55
CA ALA A 50 9.96 -27.64 -6.10
C ALA A 50 8.91 -26.75 -5.39
N ASN A 51 8.61 -25.58 -5.94
CA ASN A 51 7.73 -24.58 -5.32
C ASN A 51 6.38 -24.41 -6.04
N GLN A 52 6.07 -25.22 -7.05
CA GLN A 52 4.83 -25.11 -7.82
C GLN A 52 3.59 -25.61 -7.06
N TRP A 53 3.77 -26.35 -5.97
CA TRP A 53 2.68 -26.86 -5.13
C TRP A 53 1.83 -25.76 -4.46
N ARG A 54 2.37 -24.53 -4.38
CA ARG A 54 1.69 -23.34 -3.83
C ARG A 54 1.13 -22.40 -4.91
N SER A 55 1.23 -22.78 -6.19
CA SER A 55 0.58 -22.05 -7.29
C SER A 55 -0.94 -22.08 -7.16
N ILE A 56 -1.60 -21.04 -7.65
CA ILE A 56 -3.05 -20.88 -7.62
C ILE A 56 -3.55 -20.77 -9.06
N ASN A 57 -4.29 -21.78 -9.50
CA ASN A 57 -4.90 -21.85 -10.83
C ASN A 57 -6.44 -21.82 -10.74
N ASN A 58 -6.96 -20.93 -9.90
CA ASN A 58 -8.40 -20.76 -9.70
C ASN A 58 -8.80 -19.30 -9.96
N PRO A 59 -9.56 -19.01 -11.03
CA PRO A 59 -9.96 -17.65 -11.39
C PRO A 59 -10.71 -16.90 -10.27
N ILE A 60 -11.52 -17.60 -9.47
CA ILE A 60 -12.25 -16.99 -8.36
C ILE A 60 -11.27 -16.50 -7.29
N LEU A 61 -10.23 -17.30 -6.98
CA LEU A 61 -9.21 -16.90 -6.02
C LEU A 61 -8.41 -15.70 -6.54
N HIS A 62 -8.07 -15.66 -7.83
CA HIS A 62 -7.41 -14.49 -8.43
C HIS A 62 -8.25 -13.22 -8.24
N HIS A 63 -9.56 -13.28 -8.49
CA HIS A 63 -10.45 -12.14 -8.25
C HIS A 63 -10.48 -11.74 -6.78
N ILE A 64 -10.55 -12.71 -5.86
CA ILE A 64 -10.52 -12.43 -4.42
C ILE A 64 -9.22 -11.73 -4.02
N PHE A 65 -8.06 -12.19 -4.49
CA PHE A 65 -6.78 -11.54 -4.22
C PHE A 65 -6.76 -10.10 -4.73
N TYR A 66 -7.12 -9.91 -6.00
CA TYR A 66 -7.02 -8.59 -6.61
C TYR A 66 -8.02 -7.59 -6.00
N ILE A 67 -9.26 -8.00 -5.73
CA ILE A 67 -10.24 -7.17 -5.01
C ILE A 67 -9.76 -6.84 -3.59
N SER A 68 -9.10 -7.78 -2.91
CA SER A 68 -8.55 -7.54 -1.57
C SER A 68 -7.42 -6.51 -1.58
N ILE A 69 -6.57 -6.51 -2.62
CA ILE A 69 -5.54 -5.48 -2.84
C ILE A 69 -6.20 -4.11 -3.03
N ILE A 70 -7.18 -4.00 -3.92
CA ILE A 70 -7.91 -2.74 -4.18
C ILE A 70 -8.61 -2.24 -2.90
N ALA A 71 -9.24 -3.14 -2.14
CA ALA A 71 -9.89 -2.78 -0.89
C ALA A 71 -8.89 -2.26 0.16
N LEU A 72 -7.69 -2.84 0.23
CA LEU A 72 -6.62 -2.39 1.11
C LEU A 72 -6.08 -1.01 0.67
N GLU A 73 -5.83 -0.81 -0.62
CA GLU A 73 -5.43 0.49 -1.18
C GLU A 73 -6.46 1.58 -0.88
N LEU A 74 -7.75 1.27 -1.07
CA LEU A 74 -8.86 2.17 -0.78
C LEU A 74 -8.93 2.50 0.73
N THR A 75 -8.69 1.51 1.59
CA THR A 75 -8.65 1.71 3.04
C THR A 75 -7.51 2.66 3.42
N VAL A 76 -6.31 2.44 2.87
CA VAL A 76 -5.15 3.29 3.15
C VAL A 76 -5.39 4.71 2.64
N CYS A 77 -5.89 4.89 1.41
CA CYS A 77 -6.15 6.22 0.86
C CYS A 77 -7.21 6.97 1.69
N SER A 78 -8.27 6.28 2.11
CA SER A 78 -9.33 6.84 2.94
C SER A 78 -8.81 7.28 4.31
N LEU A 79 -7.97 6.47 4.96
CA LEU A 79 -7.34 6.83 6.23
C LEU A 79 -6.40 8.02 6.10
N CYS A 80 -5.59 8.09 5.04
CA CYS A 80 -4.69 9.21 4.80
C CYS A 80 -5.45 10.51 4.53
N LEU A 81 -6.48 10.49 3.66
CA LEU A 81 -7.30 11.67 3.36
C LEU A 81 -8.14 12.12 4.57
N PHE A 82 -8.78 11.18 5.27
CA PHE A 82 -9.57 11.51 6.45
C PHE A 82 -8.68 11.99 7.60
N GLY A 83 -7.50 11.39 7.79
CA GLY A 83 -6.51 11.86 8.75
C GLY A 83 -6.00 13.28 8.42
N ALA A 84 -5.75 13.57 7.14
CA ALA A 84 -5.40 14.91 6.68
C ALA A 84 -6.50 15.94 7.00
N TYR A 85 -7.76 15.60 6.71
CA TYR A 85 -8.91 16.43 7.06
C TYR A 85 -9.03 16.68 8.58
N LYS A 86 -8.88 15.63 9.41
CA LYS A 86 -8.90 15.79 10.87
C LYS A 86 -7.75 16.66 11.37
N MET A 87 -6.55 16.50 10.85
CA MET A 87 -5.42 17.35 11.24
C MET A 87 -5.62 18.80 10.80
N ALA A 88 -6.16 19.04 9.60
CA ALA A 88 -6.42 20.38 9.07
C ALA A 88 -7.40 21.17 9.96
N THR A 89 -8.45 20.50 10.44
CA THR A 89 -9.43 21.11 11.37
C THR A 89 -8.88 21.35 12.78
N HIS A 90 -7.74 20.75 13.13
CA HIS A 90 -7.12 20.83 14.45
C HIS A 90 -5.74 21.52 14.42
N LEU A 91 -5.40 22.29 13.39
CA LEU A 91 -4.09 22.93 13.25
C LEU A 91 -3.71 23.80 14.46
N LYS A 92 -4.68 24.51 15.03
CA LYS A 92 -4.52 25.41 16.20
C LYS A 92 -4.89 24.77 17.54
N ALA A 93 -5.24 23.48 17.53
CA ALA A 93 -5.61 22.75 18.73
C ALA A 93 -4.39 22.54 19.66
N ASP A 94 -4.65 22.17 20.92
CA ASP A 94 -3.59 21.76 21.83
C ASP A 94 -2.83 20.52 21.31
N GLN A 95 -1.71 20.19 21.96
CA GLN A 95 -0.86 19.08 21.50
C GLN A 95 -1.56 17.72 21.54
N GLU A 96 -2.39 17.46 22.55
CA GLU A 96 -3.08 16.18 22.73
C GLU A 96 -4.20 15.99 21.71
N GLN A 97 -4.97 17.04 21.43
CA GLN A 97 -6.00 17.04 20.38
C GLN A 97 -5.40 16.81 19.00
N PHE A 98 -4.29 17.49 18.68
CA PHE A 98 -3.61 17.27 17.39
C PHE A 98 -3.00 15.87 17.31
N LYS A 99 -2.44 15.34 18.41
CA LYS A 99 -1.92 13.97 18.49
C LYS A 99 -3.00 12.94 18.18
N ARG A 100 -4.22 13.12 18.70
CA ARG A 100 -5.38 12.27 18.36
C ARG A 100 -5.81 12.41 16.91
N ALA A 101 -5.76 13.62 16.35
CA ALA A 101 -6.12 13.86 14.95
C ALA A 101 -5.19 13.13 13.98
N LYS A 102 -3.87 13.14 14.23
CA LYS A 102 -2.87 12.50 13.37
C LYS A 102 -2.88 10.97 13.42
N MET A 103 -3.48 10.34 14.44
CA MET A 103 -3.48 8.86 14.55
C MET A 103 -4.14 8.19 13.34
N VAL A 104 -5.14 8.83 12.74
CA VAL A 104 -5.86 8.26 11.59
C VAL A 104 -4.94 8.10 10.38
N SER A 105 -4.16 9.13 10.03
CA SER A 105 -3.17 9.04 8.96
C SER A 105 -1.99 8.14 9.34
N THR A 106 -1.59 8.11 10.61
CA THR A 106 -0.59 7.15 11.13
C THR A 106 -1.00 5.69 10.87
N LEU A 107 -2.26 5.34 11.12
CA LEU A 107 -2.79 4.00 10.79
C LEU A 107 -2.78 3.74 9.28
N GLY A 108 -3.12 4.75 8.48
CA GLY A 108 -2.98 4.68 7.02
C GLY A 108 -1.55 4.34 6.59
N TYR A 109 -0.54 5.05 7.10
CA TYR A 109 0.84 4.76 6.76
C TYR A 109 1.28 3.35 7.19
N ALA A 110 0.90 2.92 8.39
CA ALA A 110 1.20 1.57 8.86
C ALA A 110 0.55 0.48 7.99
N LEU A 111 -0.70 0.66 7.58
CA LEU A 111 -1.37 -0.24 6.64
C LEU A 111 -0.75 -0.22 5.25
N GLY A 112 -0.27 0.94 4.78
CA GLY A 112 0.47 1.04 3.52
C GLY A 112 1.80 0.28 3.55
N ILE A 113 2.51 0.28 4.68
CA ILE A 113 3.66 -0.61 4.89
C ILE A 113 3.21 -2.07 4.80
N GLY A 114 2.10 -2.44 5.42
CA GLY A 114 1.53 -3.78 5.30
C GLY A 114 1.20 -4.16 3.86
N LEU A 115 0.60 -3.27 3.09
CA LEU A 115 0.32 -3.49 1.67
C LEU A 115 1.62 -3.76 0.90
N TRP A 116 2.60 -2.88 0.95
CA TRP A 116 3.79 -3.01 0.11
C TRP A 116 4.79 -4.05 0.62
N PHE A 117 5.05 -4.10 1.92
CA PHE A 117 5.99 -5.05 2.49
C PHE A 117 5.39 -6.44 2.63
N PHE A 118 4.22 -6.56 3.28
CA PHE A 118 3.67 -7.88 3.56
C PHE A 118 2.98 -8.47 2.32
N VAL A 119 2.08 -7.73 1.66
CA VAL A 119 1.36 -8.29 0.49
C VAL A 119 2.29 -8.43 -0.71
N PHE A 120 3.00 -7.37 -1.10
CA PHE A 120 3.85 -7.43 -2.29
C PHE A 120 5.23 -8.05 -2.03
N ALA A 121 6.03 -7.53 -1.09
CA ALA A 121 7.39 -8.03 -0.95
C ALA A 121 7.47 -9.44 -0.34
N ALA A 122 6.64 -9.76 0.66
CA ALA A 122 6.68 -11.06 1.33
C ALA A 122 5.77 -12.11 0.65
N ILE A 123 4.49 -11.81 0.42
CA ILE A 123 3.57 -12.79 -0.18
C ILE A 123 3.83 -12.91 -1.69
N ALA A 124 3.70 -11.84 -2.48
CA ALA A 124 3.98 -11.95 -3.92
C ALA A 124 5.46 -12.29 -4.19
N GLY A 125 6.40 -11.57 -3.56
CA GLY A 125 7.83 -11.78 -3.68
C GLY A 125 8.29 -13.17 -3.29
N GLU A 126 8.16 -13.55 -2.02
CA GLU A 126 8.77 -14.79 -1.50
C GLU A 126 7.84 -16.00 -1.52
N TRP A 127 6.55 -15.80 -1.23
CA TRP A 127 5.59 -16.90 -1.33
C TRP A 127 5.28 -17.28 -2.78
N PHE A 128 5.19 -16.33 -3.71
CA PHE A 128 4.92 -16.63 -5.11
C PHE A 128 6.14 -16.53 -6.04
N LEU A 129 7.33 -16.20 -5.51
CA LEU A 129 8.58 -16.06 -6.29
C LEU A 129 8.46 -15.02 -7.40
N MET A 130 7.66 -13.96 -7.18
CA MET A 130 7.50 -12.84 -8.12
C MET A 130 8.86 -12.27 -8.57
N TRP A 131 9.87 -12.30 -7.69
CA TRP A 131 11.22 -11.81 -8.00
C TRP A 131 11.95 -12.59 -9.10
N GLN A 132 11.50 -13.80 -9.46
CA GLN A 132 12.10 -14.63 -10.51
C GLN A 132 11.65 -14.25 -11.91
N SER A 133 10.47 -13.64 -12.03
CA SER A 133 9.95 -13.18 -13.31
C SER A 133 10.67 -11.91 -13.74
N GLU A 134 10.98 -11.79 -15.03
CA GLU A 134 11.50 -10.53 -15.59
C GLU A 134 10.36 -9.54 -15.90
N GLU A 135 9.19 -10.04 -16.30
CA GLU A 135 8.04 -9.23 -16.72
C GLU A 135 7.11 -8.90 -15.55
N TRP A 136 6.84 -9.87 -14.69
CA TRP A 136 5.84 -9.82 -13.63
C TRP A 136 6.47 -9.59 -12.26
N ASN A 137 7.40 -8.64 -12.17
CA ASN A 137 8.17 -8.38 -10.95
C ASN A 137 8.04 -6.93 -10.46
N ALA A 138 7.44 -6.78 -9.28
CA ALA A 138 7.28 -5.49 -8.61
C ALA A 138 8.11 -5.34 -7.34
N GLN A 139 9.13 -6.19 -7.11
CA GLN A 139 9.86 -6.25 -5.83
C GLN A 139 10.55 -4.93 -5.49
N ASP A 140 11.22 -4.30 -6.46
CA ASP A 140 11.90 -3.01 -6.27
C ASP A 140 10.91 -1.87 -5.98
N THR A 141 9.75 -1.89 -6.63
CA THR A 141 8.69 -0.92 -6.39
C THR A 141 8.08 -1.12 -5.00
N ALA A 142 7.81 -2.36 -4.61
CA ALA A 142 7.30 -2.72 -3.29
C ALA A 142 8.27 -2.30 -2.17
N PHE A 143 9.58 -2.51 -2.37
CA PHE A 143 10.61 -2.07 -1.43
C PHE A 143 10.65 -0.55 -1.33
N SER A 144 10.66 0.16 -2.47
CA SER A 144 10.68 1.63 -2.51
C SER A 144 9.47 2.24 -1.80
N LEU A 145 8.27 1.72 -2.07
CA LEU A 145 7.04 2.18 -1.43
C LEU A 145 7.02 1.84 0.06
N THR A 146 7.52 0.68 0.46
CA THR A 146 7.71 0.34 1.88
C THR A 146 8.57 1.39 2.59
N CYS A 147 9.72 1.75 2.01
CA CYS A 147 10.60 2.76 2.58
C CYS A 147 9.94 4.14 2.63
N ILE A 148 9.24 4.56 1.57
CA ILE A 148 8.53 5.85 1.51
C ILE A 148 7.46 5.92 2.61
N PHE A 149 6.64 4.90 2.75
CA PHE A 149 5.60 4.85 3.79
C PHE A 149 6.19 4.80 5.20
N LEU A 150 7.30 4.09 5.40
CA LEU A 150 8.04 4.08 6.66
C LEU A 150 8.59 5.48 7.01
N LEU A 151 9.16 6.20 6.05
CA LEU A 151 9.64 7.57 6.26
C LEU A 151 8.49 8.52 6.63
N PHE A 152 7.34 8.42 5.95
CA PHE A 152 6.17 9.20 6.33
C PHE A 152 5.66 8.85 7.73
N LEU A 153 5.65 7.56 8.10
CA LEU A 153 5.26 7.11 9.44
C LEU A 153 6.21 7.67 10.51
N ILE A 154 7.52 7.58 10.31
CA ILE A 154 8.53 8.13 11.22
C ILE A 154 8.30 9.64 11.40
N PHE A 155 8.22 10.38 10.30
CA PHE A 155 7.95 11.82 10.36
C PHE A 155 6.64 12.16 11.08
N HIS A 156 5.58 11.37 10.85
CA HIS A 156 4.30 11.59 11.52
C HIS A 156 4.34 11.33 13.03
N THR A 157 5.10 10.33 13.46
CA THR A 157 5.19 9.94 14.88
C THR A 157 5.99 10.94 15.71
N GLN A 158 6.97 11.63 15.11
CA GLN A 158 7.74 12.70 15.77
C GLN A 158 6.83 13.77 16.40
N GLU A 159 7.33 14.37 17.48
CA GLU A 159 6.67 15.48 18.17
C GLU A 159 6.47 16.68 17.25
N ASN A 160 5.51 17.54 17.59
CA ASN A 160 5.22 18.72 16.78
C ASN A 160 5.93 19.91 17.42
N GLU A 161 7.10 20.26 16.88
CA GLU A 161 7.74 21.56 17.13
C GLU A 161 6.91 22.73 16.54
#